data_AF-A0A352MXH7-F1
#
_entry.id   AF-A0A352MXH7-F1
#
_cell.length_a   1.000
_cell.length_b   1.000
_cell.length_c   1.000
_cell.angle_alpha   90.00
_cell.angle_beta   90.00
_cell.angle_gamma   90.00
#
_symmetry.space_group_name_H-M   'P 1'
#
loop_
_entity.id
_entity.type
_entity.pdbx_description
1 polymer ?
#
loop_
_entity_poly.entity_id
_entity_poly.type
_entity_poly.pdbx_seq_one_letter_code
_entity_poly.pdbx_strand_id
1 'polypeptide(L)'
;AIIKKYPPVFVFIAGLFPYKPVAVMSNSMVPDFYRGYIVISKKIKKDDIKEIKVGDILEYQLESNVIIHRVIEIEEKDGTRLFTTKGDNNDFPDMKKVEEKQVLGIVKFKIPYAGYPSVWFSEILFKRKSVVRT
;
A
#
# COMPACT_ATOMS: atom_id res chain seq x y z
N ALA A 1 16.90 -34.63 26.74
CA ALA A 1 16.25 -33.39 26.27
C ALA A 1 16.23 -33.40 24.74
N ILE A 2 15.06 -33.54 24.12
CA ILE A 2 14.94 -33.57 22.66
C ILE A 2 14.59 -32.15 22.22
N ILE A 3 15.57 -31.42 21.68
CA ILE A 3 15.36 -30.10 21.09
C ILE A 3 14.64 -30.32 19.75
N LYS A 4 13.32 -30.12 19.72
CA LYS A 4 12.54 -30.10 18.48
C LYS A 4 12.93 -28.85 17.70
N LYS A 5 13.92 -28.98 16.81
CA LYS A 5 14.33 -27.95 15.85
C LYS A 5 13.29 -27.94 14.74
N TYR A 6 12.31 -27.04 14.80
CA TYR A 6 11.38 -26.83 13.70
C TYR A 6 12.19 -26.29 12.50
N PRO A 7 12.08 -26.88 11.30
CA PRO A 7 12.67 -26.29 10.10
C PRO A 7 12.06 -24.90 9.88
N PRO A 8 12.79 -23.93 9.28
CA PRO A 8 12.22 -22.63 8.96
C PRO A 8 11.06 -22.86 7.99
N VAL A 9 9.84 -22.78 8.50
CA VAL A 9 8.64 -22.97 7.70
C VAL A 9 8.55 -21.75 6.79
N PHE A 10 9.02 -21.88 5.55
CA PHE A 10 8.63 -21.00 4.47
C PHE A 10 7.14 -21.23 4.22
N VAL A 11 6.28 -20.57 5.00
CA VAL A 11 4.84 -20.54 4.76
C VAL A 11 4.60 -19.61 3.57
N PHE A 12 4.96 -20.07 2.37
CA PHE A 12 4.59 -19.44 1.10
C PHE A 12 3.20 -19.94 0.64
N ILE A 13 2.37 -20.39 1.58
CA ILE A 13 1.22 -21.23 1.31
C ILE A 13 -0.06 -20.38 1.35
N ALA A 14 -0.66 -20.24 0.17
CA ALA A 14 -2.08 -20.01 -0.07
C ALA A 14 -2.72 -18.76 0.56
N GLY A 15 -2.40 -17.56 0.07
CA GLY A 15 -3.30 -16.37 0.11
C GLY A 15 -3.80 -15.88 1.48
N LEU A 16 -3.38 -16.51 2.57
CA LEU A 16 -3.75 -16.26 3.95
C LEU A 16 -2.77 -15.33 4.65
N PHE A 17 -1.70 -14.92 3.96
CA PHE A 17 -0.79 -13.94 4.50
C PHE A 17 -1.48 -12.58 4.53
N PRO A 18 -1.57 -11.92 5.70
CA PRO A 18 -2.11 -10.57 5.78
C PRO A 18 -1.16 -9.57 5.12
N TYR A 19 0.05 -9.97 4.74
CA TYR A 19 1.03 -9.13 4.08
C TYR A 19 1.06 -9.40 2.58
N LYS A 20 0.98 -8.34 1.77
CA LYS A 20 1.13 -8.40 0.31
C LYS A 20 2.20 -7.42 -0.17
N PRO A 21 3.03 -7.81 -1.14
CA PRO A 21 3.93 -6.89 -1.81
C PRO A 21 3.15 -6.00 -2.78
N VAL A 22 3.44 -4.70 -2.78
CA VAL A 22 2.87 -3.71 -3.70
C VAL A 22 4.03 -2.93 -4.32
N ALA A 23 4.07 -2.87 -5.65
CA ALA A 23 5.07 -2.11 -6.37
C ALA A 23 4.70 -0.62 -6.40
N VAL A 24 5.66 0.23 -6.03
CA VAL A 24 5.45 1.69 -6.00
C VAL A 24 5.66 2.26 -7.40
N MET A 25 4.62 2.89 -7.94
CA MET A 25 4.61 3.43 -9.31
C MET A 25 4.86 4.93 -9.41
N SER A 26 4.82 5.68 -8.30
CA SER A 26 5.00 7.14 -8.25
C SER A 26 6.14 7.54 -7.31
N ASN A 27 6.51 8.83 -7.33
CA ASN A 27 7.46 9.44 -6.39
C ASN A 27 6.73 10.32 -5.35
N SER A 28 5.43 10.11 -5.11
CA SER A 28 4.66 10.94 -4.17
C SER A 28 5.08 10.72 -2.71
N MET A 29 5.79 9.64 -2.41
CA MET A 29 6.23 9.28 -1.05
C MET A 29 7.73 9.56 -0.81
N VAL A 30 8.38 10.35 -1.67
CA VAL A 30 9.74 10.83 -1.42
C VAL A 30 9.74 11.81 -0.23
N PRO A 31 10.71 11.76 0.70
CA PRO A 31 11.92 10.92 0.73
C PRO A 31 11.77 9.56 1.44
N ASP A 32 10.58 9.15 1.87
CA ASP A 32 10.38 7.89 2.60
C ASP A 32 10.69 6.66 1.71
N PHE A 33 10.13 6.63 0.50
CA PHE A 33 10.46 5.65 -0.53
C PHE A 33 10.19 6.16 -1.95
N TYR A 34 10.85 5.53 -2.91
CA TYR A 34 10.88 5.95 -4.32
C TYR A 34 10.09 5.00 -5.22
N ARG A 35 9.75 5.45 -6.42
CA ARG A 35 9.27 4.58 -7.50
C ARG A 35 10.22 3.40 -7.69
N GLY A 36 9.66 2.21 -7.90
CA GLY A 36 10.41 0.96 -8.06
C GLY A 36 10.70 0.21 -6.76
N TYR A 37 10.33 0.78 -5.61
CA TYR A 37 10.32 0.04 -4.34
C TYR A 37 9.18 -0.97 -4.32
N ILE A 38 9.34 -2.05 -3.54
CA ILE A 38 8.22 -2.86 -3.09
C ILE A 38 7.91 -2.45 -1.67
N VAL A 39 6.66 -2.11 -1.39
CA VAL A 39 6.17 -1.98 -0.02
C VAL A 39 5.41 -3.24 0.36
N ILE A 40 5.56 -3.67 1.61
CA ILE A 40 4.80 -4.77 2.18
C ILE A 40 3.63 -4.15 2.94
N SER A 41 2.45 -4.28 2.36
CA SER A 41 1.19 -3.79 2.90
C SER A 41 0.51 -4.88 3.72
N LYS A 42 0.22 -4.60 4.99
CA LYS A 42 -0.61 -5.44 5.85
C LYS A 42 -2.07 -5.12 5.55
N LYS A 43 -2.78 -6.06 4.93
CA LYS A 43 -4.23 -6.04 4.76
C LYS A 43 -4.91 -5.80 6.11
N ILE A 44 -5.77 -4.80 6.15
CA ILE A 44 -6.52 -4.44 7.35
C ILE A 44 -7.89 -5.11 7.31
N LYS A 45 -8.35 -5.63 8.45
CA LYS A 45 -9.76 -6.03 8.61
C LYS A 45 -10.56 -4.84 9.14
N LYS A 46 -11.89 -4.85 9.00
CA LYS A 46 -12.76 -3.78 9.50
C LYS A 46 -12.51 -3.47 10.98
N ASP A 47 -12.32 -4.50 11.80
CA ASP A 47 -12.10 -4.34 13.24
C ASP A 47 -10.76 -3.65 13.57
N ASP A 48 -9.76 -3.80 12.69
CA ASP A 48 -8.42 -3.25 12.87
C ASP A 48 -8.33 -1.77 12.40
N ILE A 49 -9.36 -1.21 11.75
CA ILE A 49 -9.34 0.17 11.24
C ILE A 49 -9.17 1.20 12.37
N LYS A 50 -9.63 0.86 13.58
CA LYS A 50 -9.44 1.68 14.78
C LYS A 50 -7.97 1.78 15.21
N GLU A 51 -7.12 0.85 14.78
CA GLU A 51 -5.69 0.86 15.07
C GLU A 51 -4.90 1.85 14.19
N ILE A 52 -5.50 2.37 13.11
CA ILE A 52 -4.85 3.37 12.24
C ILE A 52 -4.61 4.65 13.04
N LYS A 53 -3.40 5.20 12.90
CA LYS A 53 -2.95 6.43 13.55
C LYS A 53 -2.46 7.44 12.53
N VAL A 54 -2.48 8.71 12.93
CA VAL A 54 -1.78 9.77 12.19
C VAL A 54 -0.30 9.37 12.05
N GLY A 55 0.22 9.49 10.83
CA GLY A 55 1.57 9.07 10.45
C GLY A 55 1.65 7.69 9.79
N ASP A 56 0.62 6.84 9.90
CA ASP A 56 0.56 5.58 9.16
C ASP A 56 0.47 5.84 7.65
N ILE A 57 1.01 4.92 6.85
CA ILE A 57 0.96 4.98 5.39
C ILE A 57 -0.09 3.98 4.92
N LEU A 58 -1.18 4.50 4.35
CA LEU A 58 -2.30 3.69 3.88
C LEU A 58 -2.14 3.35 2.42
N GLU A 59 -2.43 2.10 2.08
CA GLU A 59 -2.81 1.69 0.75
C GLU A 59 -4.34 1.70 0.67
N TYR A 60 -4.92 2.50 -0.22
CA TYR A 60 -6.36 2.62 -0.37
C TYR A 60 -6.77 2.70 -1.83
N GLN A 61 -8.03 2.33 -2.11
CA GLN A 61 -8.64 2.41 -3.42
C GLN A 61 -9.44 3.70 -3.56
N LEU A 62 -9.07 4.53 -4.53
CA LEU A 62 -9.84 5.68 -4.94
C LEU A 62 -10.23 5.53 -6.41
N GLU A 63 -11.54 5.41 -6.67
CA GLU A 63 -12.07 5.11 -7.99
C GLU A 63 -11.42 3.83 -8.54
N SER A 64 -10.72 3.89 -9.67
CA SER A 64 -10.01 2.76 -10.29
C SER A 64 -8.53 2.68 -9.92
N ASN A 65 -8.02 3.58 -9.07
CA ASN A 65 -6.61 3.66 -8.73
C ASN A 65 -6.31 3.19 -7.30
N VAL A 66 -5.19 2.49 -7.13
CA VAL A 66 -4.60 2.20 -5.82
C VAL A 66 -3.61 3.31 -5.49
N ILE A 67 -3.80 3.95 -4.35
CA ILE A 67 -2.97 5.07 -3.89
C ILE A 67 -2.31 4.68 -2.56
N ILE A 68 -1.05 5.09 -2.38
CA ILE A 68 -0.30 4.87 -1.15
C ILE A 68 0.16 6.23 -0.62
N HIS A 69 -0.45 6.73 0.45
CA HIS A 69 -0.15 8.03 1.05
C HIS A 69 -0.21 7.98 2.58
N ARG A 70 0.39 8.98 3.25
CA ARG A 70 0.44 9.08 4.71
C ARG A 70 -0.80 9.74 5.27
N VAL A 71 -1.34 9.19 6.35
CA VAL A 71 -2.41 9.80 7.14
C VAL A 71 -1.85 11.02 7.86
N ILE A 72 -2.44 12.19 7.62
CA ILE A 72 -2.09 13.42 8.32
C ILE A 72 -3.15 13.83 9.34
N GLU A 73 -4.39 13.35 9.18
CA GLU A 73 -5.50 13.66 10.07
C GLU A 73 -6.51 12.50 10.06
N ILE A 74 -7.15 12.27 11.21
CA ILE A 74 -8.23 11.30 11.38
C ILE A 74 -9.40 12.03 12.01
N GLU A 75 -10.53 12.01 11.33
CA GLU A 75 -11.81 12.50 11.85
C GLU A 75 -12.72 11.31 12.13
N GLU A 76 -13.52 11.38 13.19
CA GLU A 76 -14.52 10.38 13.50
C GLU A 76 -15.90 11.02 13.47
N LYS A 77 -16.79 10.49 12.63
CA LYS A 77 -18.15 10.97 12.45
C LYS A 77 -19.11 9.78 12.44
N ASP A 78 -20.11 9.81 13.32
CA ASP A 78 -21.15 8.77 13.42
C ASP A 78 -20.56 7.35 13.58
N GLY A 79 -19.45 7.23 14.31
CA GLY A 79 -18.73 5.96 14.52
C GLY A 79 -17.93 5.45 13.31
N THR A 80 -17.79 6.26 12.26
CA THR A 80 -16.97 5.98 11.08
C THR A 80 -15.77 6.93 11.02
N ARG A 81 -14.58 6.39 10.75
CA ARG A 81 -13.37 7.19 10.55
C ARG A 81 -13.20 7.65 9.11
N LEU A 82 -12.79 8.90 8.96
CA LEU A 82 -12.35 9.51 7.71
C LEU A 82 -10.89 9.88 7.85
N PHE A 83 -10.10 9.51 6.84
CA PHE A 83 -8.66 9.78 6.83
C PHE A 83 -8.35 10.85 5.81
N THR A 84 -7.70 11.93 6.24
CA THR A 84 -7.05 12.85 5.32
C THR A 84 -5.65 12.33 5.07
N THR A 85 -5.35 12.05 3.80
CA THR A 85 -4.05 11.52 3.37
C THR A 85 -3.27 12.55 2.58
N LYS A 86 -1.95 12.37 2.54
CA LYS A 86 -1.05 13.22 1.79
C LYS A 86 0.18 12.40 1.37
N GLY A 87 0.59 12.53 0.10
CA GLY A 87 1.90 12.05 -0.33
C GLY A 87 3.00 12.88 0.33
N ASP A 88 4.03 12.25 0.89
CA ASP A 88 5.12 12.94 1.59
C ASP A 88 5.80 14.04 0.73
N ASN A 89 5.80 13.86 -0.60
CA ASN A 89 6.35 14.80 -1.57
C ASN A 89 5.31 15.73 -2.20
N ASN A 90 4.05 15.68 -1.78
CA ASN A 90 3.01 16.57 -2.31
C ASN A 90 3.00 17.88 -1.50
N ASP A 91 2.62 19.00 -2.11
CA ASP A 91 2.50 20.27 -1.40
C ASP A 91 1.24 20.30 -0.51
N PHE A 92 0.13 19.78 -1.04
CA PHE A 92 -1.18 19.82 -0.42
C PHE A 92 -1.69 18.43 -0.05
N PRO A 93 -2.60 18.32 0.95
CA PRO A 93 -3.35 17.10 1.22
C PRO A 93 -4.17 16.63 0.01
N ASP A 94 -4.49 15.35 -0.02
CA ASP A 94 -5.39 14.80 -1.04
C ASP A 94 -6.79 15.41 -0.88
N MET A 95 -7.38 15.85 -2.00
CA MET A 95 -8.68 16.55 -1.99
C MET A 95 -9.84 15.70 -1.46
N LYS A 96 -9.79 14.38 -1.66
CA LYS A 96 -10.81 13.45 -1.21
C LYS A 96 -10.34 12.75 0.06
N LYS A 97 -11.13 12.87 1.13
CA LYS A 97 -10.95 12.06 2.35
C LYS A 97 -11.19 10.58 2.02
N VAL A 98 -10.43 9.72 2.67
CA VAL A 98 -10.50 8.27 2.50
C VAL A 98 -11.46 7.70 3.54
N GLU A 99 -12.48 6.99 3.08
CA GLU A 99 -13.38 6.24 3.95
C GLU A 99 -12.76 4.91 4.40
N GLU A 100 -13.16 4.41 5.56
CA GLU A 100 -12.76 3.08 6.08
C GLU A 100 -12.86 1.95 5.04
N LYS A 101 -13.94 1.96 4.25
CA LYS A 101 -14.21 0.93 3.23
C LYS A 101 -13.20 0.94 2.06
N GLN A 102 -12.50 2.06 1.87
CA GLN A 102 -11.53 2.24 0.80
C GLN A 102 -10.13 1.77 1.20
N VAL A 103 -9.87 1.59 2.50
CA VAL A 103 -8.58 1.17 3.00
C VAL A 103 -8.35 -0.30 2.67
N LEU A 104 -7.28 -0.57 1.91
CA LEU A 104 -6.85 -1.92 1.54
C LEU A 104 -5.85 -2.48 2.55
N GLY A 105 -4.98 -1.63 3.11
CA GLY A 105 -3.97 -2.03 4.07
C GLY A 105 -3.08 -0.88 4.56
N ILE A 106 -2.16 -1.22 5.47
CA ILE A 106 -1.16 -0.30 6.02
C ILE A 106 0.23 -0.80 5.61
N VAL A 107 1.05 0.08 5.06
CA VAL A 107 2.45 -0.24 4.74
C VAL A 107 3.24 -0.44 6.03
N LYS A 108 3.89 -1.61 6.17
CA LYS A 108 4.71 -1.95 7.35
C LYS A 108 6.20 -2.08 7.04
N PHE A 109 6.55 -2.50 5.82
CA PHE A 109 7.94 -2.62 5.40
C PHE A 109 8.14 -2.05 4.01
N LYS A 110 9.35 -1.57 3.73
CA LYS A 110 9.78 -1.10 2.43
C LYS A 110 11.05 -1.85 2.01
N ILE A 111 11.02 -2.42 0.82
CA ILE A 111 12.12 -3.17 0.22
C ILE A 111 12.61 -2.37 -0.98
N PRO A 112 13.80 -1.75 -0.87
CA PRO A 112 14.33 -0.93 -1.95
C PRO A 112 14.65 -1.80 -3.18
N TYR A 113 14.43 -1.24 -4.37
CA TYR A 113 14.81 -1.82 -5.67
C TYR A 113 14.19 -3.18 -6.08
N ALA A 114 13.39 -3.83 -5.23
CA ALA A 114 12.79 -5.13 -5.57
C ALA A 114 11.62 -5.03 -6.57
N GLY A 115 11.08 -3.82 -6.81
CA GLY A 115 9.86 -3.62 -7.61
C GLY A 115 10.12 -3.41 -9.09
N TYR A 116 11.36 -3.09 -9.48
CA TYR A 116 11.72 -2.79 -10.86
C TYR A 116 11.30 -3.88 -11.88
N PRO A 117 11.46 -5.18 -11.61
CA PRO A 117 11.00 -6.21 -12.54
C PRO A 117 9.49 -6.13 -12.84
N SER A 118 8.67 -5.87 -11.81
CA SER A 118 7.21 -5.74 -11.95
C SER A 118 6.79 -4.45 -12.63
N VAL A 119 7.45 -3.32 -12.31
CA VAL A 119 7.19 -2.02 -12.95
C VAL A 119 7.54 -2.09 -14.44
N TRP A 120 8.69 -2.65 -14.78
CA TRP A 120 9.12 -2.80 -16.17
C TRP A 120 8.17 -3.69 -16.97
N PHE A 121 7.72 -4.81 -16.38
CA PHE A 121 6.74 -5.68 -17.01
C PHE A 121 5.40 -4.96 -17.27
N SER A 122 4.93 -4.19 -16.30
CA SER A 122 3.73 -3.35 -16.45
C SER A 122 3.89 -2.32 -17.57
N GLU A 123 5.00 -1.58 -17.60
CA GLU A 123 5.29 -0.60 -18.66
C GLU A 123 5.32 -1.23 -20.04
N ILE A 124 5.98 -2.39 -20.20
CA ILE A 124 6.01 -3.13 -21.47
C ILE A 124 4.59 -3.55 -21.91
N LEU A 125 3.79 -4.09 -20.99
CA LEU A 125 2.43 -4.54 -21.28
C LEU A 125 1.50 -3.39 -21.67
N PHE A 126 1.56 -2.27 -20.95
CA PHE A 126 0.68 -1.12 -21.20
C PHE A 126 1.14 -0.28 -22.40
N LYS A 127 2.45 -0.18 -22.67
CA LYS A 127 2.99 0.46 -23.89
C LYS A 127 2.53 -0.25 -25.17
N ARG A 128 2.22 -1.56 -25.10
CA ARG A 128 1.65 -2.32 -26.22
C ARG A 128 0.17 -2.02 -26.47
N LYS A 129 -0.60 -1.60 -25.44
CA LYS A 129 -2.03 -1.30 -25.57
C LYS A 129 -2.32 0.11 -26.14
N SER A 130 -1.36 1.02 -26.13
CA SER A 130 -1.53 2.38 -26.69
C SER A 130 -1.21 2.50 -28.19
N VAL A 131 -0.73 1.43 -28.85
CA VAL A 131 -0.36 1.44 -30.29
C VAL A 131 -1.41 0.76 -31.17
N VAL A 132 -2.48 0.18 -30.59
CA VAL A 132 -3.57 -0.45 -31.36
C VAL A 132 -4.88 0.32 -31.15
N ARG A 133 -4.90 1.58 -31.59
CA ARG A 133 -6.10 2.34 -31.97
C ARG A 133 -5.68 3.42 -33.00
N THR A 134 -5.45 2.97 -34.22
CA THR A 134 -5.65 3.76 -35.44
C THR A 134 -6.06 2.80 -36.55
#